data_AF-D6WV26-F1
#
_entry.id   AF-D6WV26-F1
#
_cell.length_a   1.000
_cell.length_b   1.000
_cell.length_c   1.000
_cell.angle_alpha   90.00
_cell.angle_beta   90.00
_cell.angle_gamma   90.00
#
_symmetry.space_group_name_H-M   'P 1'
#
loop_
_entity.id
_entity.type
_entity.pdbx_description
1 polymer ?
#
loop_
_entity_poly.entity_id
_entity_poly.type
_entity_poly.pdbx_seq_one_letter_code
_entity_poly.pdbx_strand_id
1 'polypeptide(L)'
;MFLRIFNPLTFSDHRLGFERKNRTLHQLLDIFQKIKSGISRIQAIAMYELHSAVASLAQKCYNNREFGIEEFVKKLLTAENFLKNSIKYLLYEPMKSPEGRLAQNALSELKMLRLSINNIQLGEKKKETRKAKKKK
;
A
#
# COMPACT_ATOMS: atom_id res chain seq x y z
N MET A 1 -37.29 -60.35 8.92
CA MET A 1 -37.19 -59.01 9.54
C MET A 1 -35.98 -58.27 8.97
N PHE A 2 -35.99 -57.94 7.67
CA PHE A 2 -34.95 -57.10 7.07
C PHE A 2 -35.51 -56.49 5.79
N LEU A 3 -36.00 -55.25 5.89
CA LEU A 3 -36.13 -54.29 4.79
C LEU A 3 -36.70 -53.00 5.40
N ARG A 4 -35.86 -52.27 6.12
CA ARG A 4 -36.13 -50.86 6.46
C ARG A 4 -35.37 -49.99 5.45
N ILE A 5 -36.03 -49.80 4.31
CA ILE A 5 -36.15 -48.51 3.61
C ILE A 5 -34.81 -47.77 3.42
N PHE A 6 -34.11 -48.08 2.33
CA PHE A 6 -33.39 -47.02 1.61
C PHE A 6 -34.47 -46.02 1.15
N ASN A 7 -34.63 -44.90 1.87
CA ASN A 7 -35.56 -43.85 1.48
C ASN A 7 -34.82 -42.88 0.54
N PRO A 8 -35.04 -42.94 -0.79
CA PRO A 8 -34.33 -42.06 -1.72
C PRO A 8 -34.66 -40.56 -1.50
N LEU A 9 -35.77 -40.26 -0.81
CA LEU A 9 -36.19 -38.89 -0.48
C LEU A 9 -35.25 -38.24 0.55
N THR A 10 -34.82 -38.96 1.59
CA THR A 10 -33.94 -38.39 2.63
C THR A 10 -32.51 -38.15 2.13
N PHE A 11 -31.99 -39.03 1.27
CA PHE A 11 -30.68 -38.84 0.63
C PHE A 11 -30.68 -37.65 -0.34
N SER A 12 -31.78 -37.47 -1.09
CA SER A 12 -31.97 -36.34 -2.01
C SER A 12 -32.06 -35.00 -1.27
N ASP A 13 -32.75 -34.97 -0.12
CA ASP A 13 -32.83 -33.79 0.76
C ASP A 13 -31.48 -33.43 1.38
N HIS A 14 -30.70 -34.42 1.83
CA HIS A 14 -29.34 -34.17 2.30
C HIS A 14 -28.45 -33.61 1.20
N ARG A 15 -28.51 -34.16 -0.02
CA ARG A 15 -27.76 -33.64 -1.17
C ARG A 15 -28.17 -32.20 -1.50
N LEU A 16 -29.46 -31.89 -1.56
CA LEU A 16 -29.95 -30.53 -1.77
C LEU A 16 -29.47 -29.57 -0.65
N GLY A 17 -29.49 -30.02 0.61
CA GLY A 17 -28.99 -29.26 1.74
C GLY A 17 -27.49 -28.94 1.62
N PHE A 18 -26.68 -29.93 1.23
CA PHE A 18 -25.25 -29.76 1.00
C PHE A 18 -24.96 -28.84 -0.19
N GLU A 19 -25.68 -28.97 -1.31
CA GLU A 19 -25.52 -28.09 -2.47
C GLU A 19 -25.89 -26.63 -2.13
N ARG A 20 -26.97 -26.42 -1.38
CA ARG A 20 -27.33 -25.08 -0.88
C ARG A 20 -26.24 -24.51 0.02
N LYS A 21 -25.74 -25.30 0.98
CA LYS A 21 -24.63 -24.89 1.86
C LYS A 21 -23.39 -24.54 1.05
N ASN A 22 -23.04 -25.37 0.08
CA ASN A 22 -21.86 -25.18 -0.77
C ASN A 22 -21.99 -23.90 -1.61
N ARG A 23 -23.16 -23.68 -2.23
CA ARG A 23 -23.47 -22.45 -2.96
C ARG A 23 -23.35 -21.20 -2.08
N THR A 24 -23.91 -21.23 -0.88
CA THR A 24 -23.84 -20.09 0.05
C THR A 24 -22.40 -19.77 0.46
N LEU A 25 -21.59 -20.81 0.73
CA LEU A 25 -20.18 -20.61 1.09
C LEU A 25 -19.36 -20.03 -0.07
N HIS A 26 -19.58 -20.48 -1.30
CA HIS A 26 -18.95 -19.88 -2.48
C HIS A 26 -19.33 -18.42 -2.67
N GLN A 27 -20.62 -18.10 -2.54
CA GLN A 27 -21.10 -16.70 -2.60
C GLN A 27 -20.46 -15.83 -1.52
N LEU A 28 -20.31 -16.36 -0.30
CA LEU A 28 -19.67 -15.65 0.80
C LEU A 28 -18.18 -15.41 0.52
N LEU A 29 -17.47 -16.40 -0.04
CA LEU A 29 -16.07 -16.25 -0.45
C LEU A 29 -15.91 -15.17 -1.52
N ASP A 30 -16.79 -15.11 -2.52
CA ASP A 30 -16.77 -14.06 -3.55
C ASP A 30 -16.95 -12.67 -2.96
N ILE A 31 -17.84 -12.53 -1.96
CA ILE A 31 -18.05 -11.27 -1.24
C ILE A 31 -16.79 -10.88 -0.46
N PHE A 32 -16.18 -11.84 0.25
CA PHE A 32 -14.96 -11.57 1.01
C PHE A 32 -13.79 -11.18 0.11
N GLN A 33 -13.65 -11.77 -1.08
CA GLN A 33 -12.63 -11.33 -2.03
C GLN A 33 -12.83 -9.88 -2.46
N LYS A 34 -14.07 -9.48 -2.77
CA LYS A 34 -14.40 -8.08 -3.12
C LYS A 34 -14.10 -7.13 -1.97
N ILE A 35 -14.55 -7.44 -0.75
CA ILE A 35 -14.28 -6.62 0.44
C ILE A 35 -12.77 -6.49 0.68
N LYS A 36 -12.03 -7.59 0.63
CA LYS A 36 -10.57 -7.58 0.84
C LYS A 36 -9.86 -6.68 -0.18
N SER A 37 -10.22 -6.78 -1.46
CA SER A 37 -9.67 -5.88 -2.49
C SER A 37 -10.03 -4.41 -2.23
N GLY A 38 -11.26 -4.13 -1.81
CA GLY A 38 -11.71 -2.78 -1.46
C GLY A 38 -10.91 -2.16 -0.31
N ILE A 39 -10.74 -2.90 0.80
CA ILE A 39 -9.96 -2.44 1.95
C ILE A 39 -8.50 -2.18 1.55
N SER A 40 -7.90 -3.09 0.77
CA SER A 40 -6.53 -2.95 0.26
C SER A 40 -6.36 -1.67 -0.57
N ARG A 41 -7.30 -1.39 -1.49
CA ARG A 41 -7.29 -0.18 -2.33
C ARG A 41 -7.40 1.09 -1.50
N ILE A 42 -8.34 1.15 -0.55
CA ILE A 42 -8.55 2.33 0.30
C ILE A 42 -7.30 2.61 1.14
N GLN A 43 -6.71 1.58 1.75
CA GLN A 43 -5.47 1.72 2.49
C GLN A 43 -4.35 2.26 1.62
N ALA A 44 -4.22 1.74 0.39
CA ALA A 44 -3.18 2.19 -0.52
C ALA A 44 -3.35 3.64 -0.96
N ILE A 45 -4.57 4.06 -1.27
CA ILE A 45 -4.89 5.45 -1.63
C ILE A 45 -4.59 6.37 -0.44
N ALA A 46 -5.02 6.02 0.76
CA ALA A 46 -4.73 6.81 1.96
C ALA A 46 -3.23 6.96 2.20
N MET A 47 -2.44 5.89 2.02
CA MET A 47 -0.98 5.95 2.13
C MET A 47 -0.34 6.80 1.03
N TYR A 48 -0.88 6.75 -0.19
CA TYR A 48 -0.44 7.62 -1.28
C TYR A 48 -0.70 9.09 -0.95
N GLU A 49 -1.90 9.47 -0.53
CA GLU A 49 -2.18 10.86 -0.15
C GLU A 49 -1.33 11.32 1.05
N LEU A 50 -1.16 10.44 2.04
CA LEU A 50 -0.36 10.75 3.23
C LEU A 50 1.11 11.01 2.91
N HIS A 51 1.70 10.27 1.96
CA HIS A 51 3.09 10.51 1.54
C HIS A 51 3.27 11.95 1.03
N SER A 52 2.33 12.41 0.20
CA SER A 52 2.36 13.74 -0.42
C SER A 52 2.19 14.83 0.63
N ALA A 53 1.25 14.64 1.56
CA ALA A 53 1.04 15.55 2.68
C ALA A 53 2.28 15.66 3.57
N VAL A 54 2.89 14.53 3.95
CA VAL A 54 4.10 14.51 4.79
C VAL A 54 5.28 15.19 4.08
N ALA A 55 5.51 14.90 2.81
CA ALA A 55 6.58 15.54 2.04
C ALA A 55 6.38 17.05 1.90
N SER A 56 5.14 17.48 1.60
CA SER A 56 4.79 18.89 1.47
C SER A 56 4.92 19.65 2.78
N LEU A 57 4.47 19.07 3.88
CA LEU A 57 4.62 19.65 5.22
C LEU A 57 6.11 19.74 5.58
N ALA A 58 6.87 18.68 5.34
CA ALA A 58 8.29 18.66 5.64
C ALA A 58 9.05 19.77 4.87
N GLN A 59 8.70 19.99 3.60
CA GLN A 59 9.27 21.05 2.80
C GLN A 59 8.95 22.44 3.36
N LYS A 60 7.70 22.67 3.77
CA LYS A 60 7.27 23.94 4.38
C LYS A 60 8.01 24.24 5.68
N CYS A 61 8.03 23.29 6.61
CA CYS A 61 8.72 23.44 7.89
C CYS A 61 10.23 23.64 7.71
N TYR A 62 10.85 22.93 6.75
CA TYR A 62 12.27 23.15 6.41
C TYR A 62 12.52 24.55 5.86
N ASN A 63 11.67 25.04 4.96
CA ASN A 63 11.77 26.40 4.40
C ASN A 63 11.58 27.47 5.49
N ASN A 64 10.69 27.21 6.46
CA ASN A 64 10.47 28.06 7.62
C ASN A 64 11.57 27.96 8.69
N ARG A 65 12.57 27.08 8.48
CA ARG A 65 13.67 26.80 9.41
C ARG A 65 13.22 26.27 10.78
N GLU A 66 12.06 25.62 10.83
CA GLU A 66 11.53 25.00 12.06
C GLU A 66 12.37 23.81 12.51
N PHE A 67 13.00 23.10 11.57
CA PHE A 67 13.97 22.04 11.84
C PHE A 67 15.12 22.02 10.84
N GLY A 68 16.19 21.31 11.21
CA GLY A 68 17.40 21.15 10.41
C GLY A 68 17.30 20.08 9.32
N ILE A 69 18.36 19.96 8.52
CA ILE A 69 18.39 19.06 7.36
C ILE A 69 18.23 17.58 7.72
N GLU A 70 18.74 17.15 8.88
CA GLU A 70 18.63 15.76 9.32
C GLU A 70 17.17 15.37 9.58
N GLU A 71 16.41 16.24 10.23
CA GLU A 71 14.99 16.01 10.49
C GLU A 71 14.17 16.09 9.21
N PHE A 72 14.52 17.02 8.31
CA PHE A 72 13.92 17.08 6.98
C PHE A 72 14.07 15.74 6.23
N VAL A 73 15.29 15.20 6.17
CA VAL A 73 15.57 13.90 5.55
C VAL A 73 14.80 12.78 6.23
N LYS A 74 14.73 12.75 7.57
CA LYS A 74 13.92 11.75 8.30
C LYS A 74 12.45 11.80 7.88
N LYS A 75 11.84 12.98 7.76
CA LYS A 75 10.45 13.12 7.32
C LYS A 75 10.26 12.67 5.86
N LEU A 76 11.21 12.97 4.97
CA LEU A 76 11.17 12.48 3.59
C LEU A 76 11.29 10.95 3.50
N LEU A 77 12.11 10.32 4.34
CA LEU A 77 12.18 8.84 4.44
C LEU A 77 10.87 8.25 4.97
N THR A 78 10.19 8.93 5.89
CA THR A 78 8.85 8.53 6.32
C THR A 78 7.84 8.59 5.17
N ALA A 79 7.86 9.67 4.38
CA ALA A 79 7.04 9.77 3.16
C ALA A 79 7.38 8.66 2.15
N GLU A 80 8.66 8.36 1.95
CA GLU A 80 9.10 7.26 1.08
C GLU A 80 8.52 5.91 1.54
N ASN A 81 8.44 5.67 2.85
CA ASN A 81 7.89 4.43 3.38
C ASN A 81 6.38 4.32 3.14
N PHE A 82 5.62 5.40 3.31
CA PHE A 82 4.19 5.42 2.97
C PHE A 82 3.97 5.12 1.49
N LEU A 83 4.77 5.74 0.62
CA LEU A 83 4.66 5.53 -0.82
C LEU A 83 4.99 4.09 -1.24
N LYS A 84 6.04 3.48 -0.65
CA LYS A 84 6.36 2.05 -0.84
C LYS A 84 5.21 1.14 -0.45
N ASN A 85 4.60 1.41 0.70
CA ASN A 85 3.50 0.60 1.21
C ASN A 85 2.25 0.74 0.31
N SER A 86 1.96 1.96 -0.18
CA SER A 86 0.90 2.18 -1.16
C SER A 86 1.10 1.31 -2.41
N ILE A 87 2.31 1.35 -3.00
CA ILE A 87 2.64 0.56 -4.19
C ILE A 87 2.45 -0.94 -3.95
N LYS A 88 2.87 -1.45 -2.78
CA LYS A 88 2.72 -2.87 -2.42
C LYS A 88 1.27 -3.35 -2.51
N TYR A 89 0.31 -2.51 -2.15
CA TYR A 89 -1.12 -2.86 -2.20
C TYR A 89 -1.71 -2.69 -3.61
N LEU A 90 -1.17 -1.79 -4.45
CA LEU A 90 -1.70 -1.51 -5.79
C LEU A 90 -1.07 -2.35 -6.91
N LEU A 91 0.07 -3.01 -6.67
CA LEU A 91 0.83 -3.71 -7.71
C LEU A 91 0.05 -4.87 -8.38
N TYR A 92 -0.97 -5.40 -7.68
CA TYR A 92 -1.81 -6.50 -8.17
C TYR A 92 -3.00 -6.02 -9.00
N GLU A 93 -3.23 -4.71 -9.10
CA GLU A 93 -4.36 -4.15 -9.82
C GLU A 93 -4.12 -4.11 -11.34
N PRO A 94 -5.16 -4.25 -12.17
CA PRO A 94 -5.01 -4.17 -13.62
C PRO A 94 -4.45 -2.81 -14.06
N MET A 95 -3.43 -2.79 -14.93
CA MET A 95 -2.75 -1.55 -15.35
C MET A 95 -3.68 -0.47 -15.94
N LYS A 96 -4.80 -0.88 -16.56
CA LYS A 96 -5.78 0.05 -17.14
C LYS A 96 -6.82 0.55 -16.13
N SER A 97 -6.83 0.04 -14.90
CA SER A 97 -7.69 0.55 -13.83
C SER A 97 -7.15 1.89 -13.29
N PRO A 98 -7.98 2.70 -12.60
CA PRO A 98 -7.48 3.90 -11.92
C PRO A 98 -6.41 3.56 -10.88
N GLU A 99 -6.56 2.46 -10.15
CA GLU A 99 -5.60 1.97 -9.17
C GLU A 99 -4.27 1.53 -9.81
N GLY A 100 -4.34 0.83 -10.95
CA GLY A 100 -3.15 0.45 -11.71
C GLY A 100 -2.37 1.66 -12.24
N ARG A 101 -3.07 2.71 -12.70
CA ARG A 101 -2.44 3.99 -13.06
C ARG A 101 -1.83 4.69 -11.85
N LEU A 102 -2.53 4.68 -10.71
CA LEU A 102 -2.02 5.23 -9.46
C LEU A 102 -0.72 4.53 -9.02
N ALA A 103 -0.63 3.20 -9.18
CA ALA A 103 0.58 2.45 -8.90
C ALA A 103 1.77 2.90 -9.77
N GLN A 104 1.53 3.17 -11.05
CA GLN A 104 2.58 3.67 -11.97
C GLN A 104 3.05 5.07 -11.58
N ASN A 105 2.12 5.96 -11.24
CA ASN A 105 2.45 7.30 -10.75
C ASN A 105 3.27 7.21 -9.46
N ALA A 106 2.82 6.40 -8.50
CA ALA A 106 3.50 6.18 -7.24
C ALA A 106 4.93 5.63 -7.42
N LEU A 107 5.15 4.73 -8.38
CA LEU A 107 6.50 4.23 -8.72
C LEU A 107 7.41 5.33 -9.26
N SER A 108 6.89 6.19 -10.14
CA SER A 108 7.62 7.34 -10.68
C SER A 108 7.99 8.33 -9.57
N GLU A 109 7.02 8.68 -8.73
CA GLU A 109 7.20 9.58 -7.60
C GLU A 109 8.18 9.02 -6.57
N LEU A 110 8.15 7.70 -6.30
CA LEU A 110 9.11 7.05 -5.41
C LEU A 110 10.54 7.19 -5.93
N LYS A 111 10.74 7.05 -7.25
CA LYS A 111 12.04 7.27 -7.88
C LYS A 111 12.50 8.70 -7.70
N MET A 112 11.62 9.67 -7.94
CA MET A 112 11.92 11.10 -7.79
C MET A 112 12.25 11.48 -6.35
N LEU A 113 11.46 10.99 -5.38
CA LEU A 113 11.66 11.23 -3.96
C LEU A 113 13.02 10.69 -3.49
N ARG A 114 13.37 9.46 -3.88
CA ARG A 114 14.69 8.87 -3.58
C ARG A 114 15.85 9.68 -4.15
N LEU A 115 15.73 10.15 -5.39
CA LEU A 115 16.73 11.01 -6.01
C LEU A 115 16.89 12.31 -5.23
N SER A 116 15.79 12.94 -4.83
CA SER A 116 15.80 14.16 -4.01
C SER A 116 16.52 13.93 -2.67
N ILE A 117 16.18 12.88 -1.94
CA ILE A 117 16.80 12.52 -0.66
C ILE A 117 18.32 12.31 -0.83
N ASN A 118 18.73 11.55 -1.84
CA ASN A 118 20.15 11.29 -2.11
C ASN A 118 20.91 12.59 -2.45
N ASN A 119 20.33 13.47 -3.26
CA ASN A 119 20.94 14.75 -3.62
C ASN A 119 21.16 15.64 -2.39
N ILE A 120 20.17 15.69 -1.49
CA ILE A 120 20.26 16.43 -0.23
C ILE A 120 21.41 15.89 0.63
N GLN A 121 21.46 14.58 0.84
CA GLN A 121 22.49 13.93 1.66
C GLN A 121 23.91 14.12 1.09
N LEU A 122 24.07 14.01 -0.23
CA LEU A 122 25.34 14.27 -0.90
C LEU A 122 25.77 15.75 -0.78
N GLY A 123 24.81 16.67 -0.84
CA GLY A 123 25.02 18.09 -0.62
C GLY A 123 25.60 18.40 0.76
N GLU A 124 25.07 17.76 1.81
CA GLU A 124 25.55 17.95 3.19
C GLU A 124 26.97 17.40 3.40
N LYS A 125 27.25 16.18 2.92
CA LYS A 125 28.61 15.59 3.00
C LYS A 125 29.68 16.45 2.33
N LYS A 126 29.34 17.10 1.20
CA LYS A 126 30.24 18.04 0.52
C LYS A 126 30.48 19.33 1.32
N LYS A 127 29.50 19.81 2.09
CA LYS A 127 29.68 20.99 2.97
C LYS A 127 30.57 20.66 4.16
N GLU A 128 30.42 19.49 4.77
CA GLU A 128 31.24 19.03 5.89
C GLU A 128 32.72 18.87 5.51
N THR A 129 32.99 18.20 4.39
CA THR A 129 34.37 18.03 3.88
C THR A 129 35.06 19.35 3.54
N ARG A 130 34.32 20.36 3.03
CA ARG A 130 34.85 21.72 2.81
C ARG A 130 35.16 22.46 4.11
N LYS A 131 34.32 22.31 5.16
CA LYS A 131 34.58 22.90 6.48
C LYS A 131 35.82 22.29 7.15
N ALA A 132 36.03 20.98 7.01
CA ALA A 132 37.20 20.30 7.54
C ALA A 132 38.52 20.75 6.87
N LYS A 133 38.51 21.00 5.55
CA LYS A 133 39.68 21.52 4.81
C LYS A 133 40.03 22.98 5.14
N LYS A 134 39.08 23.80 5.63
CA LYS A 134 39.33 25.20 6.03
C LYS A 134 39.85 25.36 7.46
N LYS A 135 39.82 24.29 8.27
CA LYS A 135 40.33 24.26 9.65
C LYS A 135 41.73 23.65 9.77
N LYS A 136 42.30 23.19 8.65
CA LYS A 136 43.70 22.79 8.50
C LYS A 136 44.41 23.89 7.71
#